data_AF-A0AAW9ILN8-F1
#
_entry.id   AF-A0AAW9ILN8-F1
#
_cell.length_a   1.000
_cell.length_b   1.000
_cell.length_c   1.000
_cell.angle_alpha   90.00
_cell.angle_beta   90.00
_cell.angle_gamma   90.00
#
_symmetry.space_group_name_H-M   'P 1'
#
loop_
_entity.id
_entity.type
_entity.pdbx_description
1 polymer ?
#
loop_
_entity_poly.entity_id
_entity_poly.type
_entity_poly.pdbx_seq_one_letter_code
_entity_poly.pdbx_strand_id
1 'polypeptide(L)'
;IVAAHNEEVVIGKLIESMLNQNYPRELFDIFVIADNCTDNTAKIARKYGVYVYERFNKEQKGKGYALEWMFDKIFKMKKKYDAVAIFDADNLVSKNWCKEINSKMLEGYKVVQGYIDSKNPN
;
A
#
# COMPACT_ATOMS: atom_id res chain seq x y z
N ILE A 1 -2.11 1.49 1.25
CA ILE A 1 -1.56 2.52 0.33
C ILE A 1 -0.07 2.25 0.21
N VAL A 2 0.41 2.08 -1.02
CA VAL A 2 1.81 1.83 -1.34
C VAL A 2 2.30 3.02 -2.17
N ALA A 3 3.31 3.73 -1.68
CA ALA A 3 4.01 4.73 -2.50
C ALA A 3 5.21 4.04 -3.15
N ALA A 4 5.34 4.17 -4.47
CA ALA A 4 6.39 3.53 -5.24
C ALA A 4 7.04 4.54 -6.20
N HIS A 5 8.37 4.51 -6.29
CA HIS A 5 9.16 5.29 -7.24
C HIS A 5 10.22 4.40 -7.88
N ASN A 6 10.00 3.98 -9.13
CA ASN A 6 10.86 3.06 -9.86
C ASN A 6 11.12 1.71 -9.14
N GLU A 7 10.04 1.02 -8.80
CA GLU A 7 10.02 -0.21 -7.98
C GLU A 7 9.57 -1.45 -8.79
N GLU A 8 9.77 -1.46 -10.11
CA GLU A 8 9.29 -2.52 -11.00
C GLU A 8 9.75 -3.94 -10.60
N VAL A 9 10.90 -4.04 -9.93
CA VAL A 9 11.50 -5.32 -9.50
C VAL A 9 10.80 -5.92 -8.28
N VAL A 10 10.26 -5.09 -7.38
CA VAL A 10 9.78 -5.53 -6.06
C VAL A 10 8.27 -5.34 -5.86
N ILE A 11 7.65 -4.38 -6.55
CA ILE A 11 6.25 -4.01 -6.35
C ILE A 11 5.28 -5.19 -6.53
N GLY A 12 5.58 -6.09 -7.48
CA GLY A 12 4.77 -7.28 -7.72
C GLY A 12 4.73 -8.23 -6.51
N LYS A 13 5.88 -8.44 -5.85
CA LYS A 13 6.00 -9.33 -4.68
C LYS A 13 5.23 -8.77 -3.49
N LEU A 14 5.28 -7.45 -3.30
CA LEU A 14 4.49 -6.79 -2.26
C LEU A 14 2.99 -6.98 -2.50
N ILE A 15 2.51 -6.65 -3.70
CA ILE A 15 1.08 -6.75 -4.04
C ILE A 15 0.60 -8.20 -3.91
N GLU A 16 1.38 -9.16 -4.38
CA GLU A 16 1.08 -10.59 -4.22
C GLU A 16 0.95 -10.98 -2.73
N SER A 17 1.86 -10.53 -1.87
CA SER A 17 1.75 -10.79 -0.42
C SER A 17 0.52 -10.15 0.23
N MET A 18 0.10 -8.98 -0.24
CA MET A 18 -1.12 -8.30 0.22
C MET A 18 -2.40 -8.94 -0.32
N LEU A 19 -2.37 -9.53 -1.52
CA LEU A 19 -3.52 -10.27 -2.06
C LEU A 19 -3.70 -11.64 -1.39
N ASN A 20 -2.62 -12.22 -0.87
CA ASN A 20 -2.60 -13.52 -0.18
C ASN A 20 -2.84 -13.41 1.34
N GLN A 21 -3.55 -12.38 1.79
CA GLN A 21 -3.94 -12.25 3.20
C GLN A 21 -5.00 -13.30 3.56
N ASN A 22 -4.89 -13.87 4.75
CA ASN A 22 -5.90 -14.72 5.36
C ASN A 22 -7.07 -13.87 5.90
N TYR A 23 -7.62 -12.98 5.07
CA TYR A 23 -8.65 -12.01 5.42
C TYR A 23 -9.58 -11.79 4.21
N PRO A 24 -10.89 -11.57 4.38
CA PRO A 24 -11.80 -11.44 3.25
C PRO A 24 -11.39 -10.33 2.27
N ARG A 25 -11.31 -10.67 0.97
CA ARG A 25 -10.71 -9.80 -0.05
C ARG A 25 -11.51 -8.53 -0.28
N GLU A 26 -12.82 -8.60 -0.11
CA GLU A 26 -13.79 -7.51 -0.27
C GLU A 26 -13.68 -6.42 0.81
N LEU A 27 -13.04 -6.73 1.94
CA LEU A 27 -12.93 -5.85 3.10
C LEU A 27 -11.73 -4.89 3.04
N PHE A 28 -10.85 -5.02 2.04
CA PHE A 28 -9.74 -4.09 1.87
C PHE A 28 -9.45 -3.81 0.40
N ASP A 29 -8.84 -2.66 0.14
CA ASP A 29 -8.38 -2.28 -1.19
C ASP A 29 -6.90 -1.89 -1.15
N ILE A 30 -6.19 -2.21 -2.23
CA ILE A 30 -4.79 -1.86 -2.39
C ILE A 30 -4.72 -0.69 -3.37
N PHE A 31 -4.18 0.43 -2.90
CA PHE A 31 -3.88 1.62 -3.69
C PHE A 31 -2.37 1.73 -3.86
N VAL A 32 -1.90 1.70 -5.10
CA VAL A 32 -0.50 1.91 -5.48
C VAL A 32 -0.38 3.29 -6.11
N ILE A 33 0.50 4.12 -5.57
CA ILE A 33 0.88 5.41 -6.13
C ILE A 33 2.21 5.21 -6.84
N ALA A 34 2.20 5.25 -8.17
CA ALA A 34 3.41 5.31 -8.98
C ALA A 34 3.81 6.79 -9.11
N ASP A 35 4.65 7.27 -8.19
CA ASP A 35 5.02 8.68 -8.08
C ASP A 35 6.26 8.97 -8.90
N ASN A 36 6.11 9.70 -10.01
CA ASN A 36 7.18 10.07 -10.93
C ASN A 36 7.98 8.86 -11.48
N CYS A 37 7.35 7.69 -11.62
CA CYS A 37 8.00 6.52 -12.20
C CYS A 37 8.28 6.72 -13.69
N THR A 38 9.42 6.22 -14.14
CA THR A 38 9.82 6.15 -15.55
C THR A 38 10.00 4.70 -16.03
N ASP A 39 9.78 3.74 -15.15
CA ASP A 39 9.88 2.31 -15.39
C ASP A 39 8.50 1.63 -15.50
N ASN A 40 8.43 0.29 -15.45
CA ASN A 40 7.17 -0.44 -15.56
C ASN A 40 6.40 -0.58 -14.23
N THR A 41 6.74 0.14 -13.16
CA THR A 41 6.08 0.01 -11.83
C THR A 41 4.56 0.02 -11.94
N ALA A 42 3.99 1.05 -12.59
CA ALA A 42 2.54 1.19 -12.75
C ALA A 42 1.94 0.06 -13.60
N LYS A 43 2.63 -0.31 -14.69
CA LYS A 43 2.20 -1.38 -15.59
C LYS A 43 2.15 -2.73 -14.88
N ILE A 44 3.16 -3.04 -14.05
CA ILE A 44 3.21 -4.28 -13.28
C ILE A 44 2.09 -4.28 -12.24
N ALA A 45 1.94 -3.22 -11.46
CA ALA A 45 0.89 -3.13 -10.45
C ALA A 45 -0.52 -3.33 -11.05
N ARG A 46 -0.81 -2.75 -12.22
CA ARG A 46 -2.10 -2.91 -12.92
C ARG A 46 -2.42 -4.37 -13.25
N LYS A 47 -1.43 -5.22 -13.52
CA LYS A 47 -1.65 -6.65 -13.82
C LYS A 47 -2.26 -7.42 -12.66
N TYR A 48 -2.12 -6.92 -11.43
CA TYR A 48 -2.68 -7.54 -10.22
C TYR A 48 -4.12 -7.08 -9.91
N GLY A 49 -4.72 -6.21 -10.74
CA GLY A 49 -6.09 -5.74 -10.53
C GLY A 49 -6.28 -4.83 -9.31
N VAL A 50 -5.19 -4.23 -8.81
CA VAL A 50 -5.23 -3.23 -7.74
C VAL A 50 -5.45 -1.82 -8.30
N TYR A 51 -5.81 -0.86 -7.46
CA TYR A 51 -5.96 0.52 -7.90
C TYR A 51 -4.60 1.16 -8.07
N VAL A 52 -4.29 1.61 -9.28
CA VAL A 52 -3.01 2.25 -9.61
C VAL A 52 -3.25 3.70 -10.00
N TYR A 53 -2.57 4.58 -9.30
CA TYR A 53 -2.60 6.02 -9.52
C TYR A 53 -1.20 6.49 -9.90
N GLU A 54 -1.05 7.01 -11.11
CA GLU A 54 0.19 7.63 -11.55
C GLU A 54 0.17 9.11 -11.20
N ARG A 55 1.24 9.56 -10.54
CA ARG A 55 1.43 10.96 -10.15
C ARG A 55 2.68 11.48 -10.83
N PHE A 56 2.59 12.63 -11.51
CA PHE A 56 3.73 13.28 -12.15
C PHE A 56 3.84 14.71 -11.63
N ASN A 57 4.76 14.95 -10.71
CA ASN A 57 5.00 16.27 -10.12
C ASN A 57 6.48 16.44 -9.77
N LYS A 58 7.13 17.39 -10.45
CA LYS A 58 8.56 17.67 -10.32
C LYS A 58 8.91 18.66 -9.20
N GLU A 59 7.92 19.31 -8.59
CA GLU A 59 8.11 20.32 -7.54
C GLU A 59 7.90 19.71 -6.16
N GLN A 60 6.76 19.05 -5.97
CA GLN A 60 6.36 18.39 -4.73
C GLN A 60 6.75 16.91 -4.78
N LYS A 61 8.02 16.63 -4.49
CA LYS A 61 8.58 15.27 -4.52
C LYS A 61 8.63 14.64 -3.13
N GLY A 62 8.48 13.31 -3.08
CA GLY A 62 8.66 12.51 -1.89
C GLY A 62 7.36 11.89 -1.37
N LYS A 63 7.53 10.85 -0.53
CA LYS A 63 6.44 10.00 -0.03
C LYS A 63 5.30 10.79 0.62
N GLY A 64 5.62 11.83 1.39
CA GLY A 64 4.61 12.66 2.06
C GLY A 64 3.61 13.31 1.08
N TYR A 65 4.12 13.99 0.04
CA TYR A 65 3.27 14.62 -0.98
C TYR A 65 2.47 13.61 -1.81
N ALA A 66 3.07 12.45 -2.11
CA ALA A 66 2.36 11.38 -2.80
C ALA A 66 1.19 10.84 -1.95
N LEU A 67 1.41 10.62 -0.66
CA LEU A 67 0.39 10.16 0.28
C LEU A 67 -0.72 11.19 0.47
N GLU A 68 -0.38 12.46 0.69
CA GLU A 68 -1.36 13.54 0.81
C GLU A 68 -2.25 13.62 -0.44
N TRP A 69 -1.64 13.59 -1.62
CA TRP A 69 -2.36 13.59 -2.89
C TRP A 69 -3.31 12.39 -3.05
N MET A 70 -2.95 11.22 -2.53
CA MET A 70 -3.79 10.03 -2.57
C MET A 70 -4.90 10.08 -1.50
N PHE A 71 -4.61 10.59 -0.31
CA PHE A 71 -5.61 10.76 0.75
C PHE A 71 -6.73 11.70 0.34
N ASP A 72 -6.41 12.82 -0.32
CA ASP A 72 -7.41 13.75 -0.88
C ASP A 72 -8.41 13.00 -1.80
N LYS A 73 -7.92 12.08 -2.62
CA LYS A 73 -8.78 11.26 -3.50
C LYS A 73 -9.60 10.25 -2.71
N ILE A 74 -8.97 9.47 -1.83
CA ILE A 74 -9.64 8.42 -1.05
C ILE A 74 -10.77 9.02 -0.21
N PHE A 75 -10.53 10.15 0.46
CA PHE A 75 -11.54 10.77 1.33
C PHE A 75 -12.73 11.34 0.55
N LYS A 76 -12.55 11.70 -0.72
CA LYS A 76 -13.63 12.11 -1.64
C LYS A 76 -14.40 10.95 -2.27
N MET A 77 -13.93 9.71 -2.16
CA MET A 77 -14.63 8.54 -2.71
C MET A 77 -15.97 8.30 -2.01
N LYS A 78 -16.93 7.71 -2.74
CA LYS A 78 -18.20 7.26 -2.18
C LYS A 78 -18.00 6.11 -1.19
N LYS A 79 -17.13 5.15 -1.52
CA LYS A 79 -16.69 4.10 -0.59
C LYS A 79 -15.88 4.73 0.53
N LYS A 80 -16.19 4.37 1.77
CA LYS A 80 -15.46 4.79 2.98
C LYS A 80 -14.68 3.61 3.54
N TYR A 81 -13.60 3.92 4.25
CA TYR A 81 -12.70 2.95 4.88
C TYR A 81 -12.60 3.26 6.37
N ASP A 82 -12.58 2.23 7.21
CA ASP A 82 -12.42 2.38 8.66
C ASP A 82 -10.97 2.65 9.07
N ALA A 83 -10.02 2.27 8.21
CA ALA A 83 -8.59 2.36 8.45
C ALA A 83 -7.80 2.66 7.17
N VAL A 84 -6.61 3.24 7.34
CA VAL A 84 -5.60 3.35 6.29
C VAL A 84 -4.30 2.71 6.77
N ALA A 85 -3.64 1.98 5.87
CA ALA A 85 -2.34 1.38 6.11
C ALA A 85 -1.35 1.87 5.06
N ILE A 86 -0.14 2.20 5.46
CA ILE A 86 0.93 2.67 4.57
C ILE A 86 2.04 1.63 4.55
N PHE A 87 2.49 1.26 3.36
CA PHE A 87 3.59 0.32 3.14
C PHE A 87 4.59 0.90 2.15
N ASP A 88 5.85 0.51 2.30
CA ASP A 88 6.89 0.73 1.28
C ASP A 88 6.83 -0.36 0.22
N ALA A 89 7.23 -0.04 -1.00
CA ALA A 89 7.10 -0.91 -2.18
C ALA A 89 7.95 -2.19 -2.12
N ASP A 90 8.99 -2.19 -1.29
CA ASP A 90 9.94 -3.29 -1.11
C ASP A 90 9.59 -4.24 0.05
N ASN A 91 8.49 -3.96 0.76
CA ASN A 91 8.05 -4.77 1.89
C ASN A 91 7.58 -6.17 1.47
N LEU A 92 7.51 -7.08 2.45
CA LEU A 92 6.78 -8.35 2.33
C LEU A 92 5.83 -8.47 3.51
N VAL A 93 4.55 -8.66 3.23
CA VAL A 93 3.51 -8.64 4.27
C VAL A 93 3.15 -10.08 4.68
N SER A 94 3.20 -10.36 5.99
CA SER A 94 2.75 -11.63 6.55
C SER A 94 1.29 -11.91 6.17
N LYS A 95 0.94 -13.18 5.87
CA LYS A 95 -0.43 -13.59 5.51
C LYS A 95 -1.48 -13.27 6.58
N ASN A 96 -1.07 -13.08 7.83
CA ASN A 96 -1.99 -12.79 8.94
C ASN A 96 -2.05 -11.30 9.30
N TRP A 97 -1.33 -10.42 8.60
CA TRP A 97 -1.20 -9.02 8.98
C TRP A 97 -2.56 -8.32 9.12
N CYS A 98 -3.47 -8.48 8.16
CA CYS A 98 -4.81 -7.86 8.25
C CYS A 98 -5.59 -8.33 9.48
N LYS A 99 -5.51 -9.61 9.84
CA LYS A 99 -6.18 -10.17 11.02
C LYS A 99 -5.64 -9.56 12.31
N GLU A 100 -4.32 -9.50 12.43
CA GLU A 100 -3.65 -8.97 13.63
C GLU A 100 -3.96 -7.49 13.83
N ILE A 101 -3.84 -6.68 12.76
CA ILE A 101 -4.15 -5.26 12.84
C ILE A 101 -5.63 -5.03 13.16
N ASN A 102 -6.54 -5.75 12.51
CA ASN A 102 -7.97 -5.64 12.79
C ASN A 102 -8.29 -6.01 14.25
N SER A 103 -7.66 -7.05 14.80
CA SER A 103 -7.79 -7.43 16.21
C SER A 103 -7.41 -6.26 17.14
N LYS A 104 -6.27 -5.61 16.89
CA LYS A 104 -5.83 -4.45 17.66
C LYS A 104 -6.73 -3.22 17.50
N MET A 105 -7.27 -2.99 16.31
CA MET A 105 -8.24 -1.90 16.13
C MET A 105 -9.55 -2.16 16.89
N LEU A 106 -10.01 -3.42 16.97
CA LEU A 106 -11.18 -3.82 17.76
C LEU A 106 -10.95 -3.70 19.28
N GLU A 107 -9.70 -3.83 19.75
CA GLU A 107 -9.31 -3.52 21.13
C GLU A 107 -9.37 -2.00 21.44
N GLY A 108 -9.61 -1.15 20.44
CA GLY A 108 -9.79 0.30 20.59
C GLY A 108 -8.56 1.14 20.22
N TYR A 109 -7.45 0.51 19.81
CA TYR A 109 -6.25 1.23 19.37
C TYR A 109 -6.53 2.02 18.08
N LYS A 110 -6.16 3.32 18.09
CA LYS A 110 -6.34 4.23 16.93
C LYS A 110 -5.18 4.19 15.96
N VAL A 111 -3.99 3.82 16.43
CA VAL A 111 -2.77 3.68 15.63
C VAL A 111 -2.11 2.38 16.06
N VAL A 112 -1.83 1.51 15.09
CA VAL A 112 -1.18 0.22 15.29
C VAL A 112 -0.01 0.13 14.32
N GLN A 113 1.18 -0.13 14.84
CA GLN A 113 2.36 -0.40 14.02
C GLN A 113 2.60 -1.90 13.96
N GLY A 114 2.68 -2.44 12.75
CA GLY A 114 3.12 -3.83 12.56
C GLY A 114 4.60 -3.99 12.92
N TYR A 115 4.98 -5.17 13.38
CA TYR A 115 6.39 -5.51 13.56
C TYR A 115 7.09 -5.58 12.19
N ILE A 116 8.24 -4.93 12.08
CA ILE A 116 9.07 -4.90 10.88
C ILE A 116 10.35 -5.67 11.18
N ASP A 117 10.65 -6.66 10.35
CA ASP A 117 11.90 -7.41 10.39
C ASP A 117 12.60 -7.35 9.04
N SER A 118 13.91 -7.60 9.08
CA SER A 118 14.74 -7.74 7.91
C SER A 118 14.38 -9.01 7.13
N LYS A 119 14.21 -8.86 5.81
CA LYS A 119 13.94 -9.98 4.91
C LYS A 119 15.14 -10.93 4.76
N ASN A 120 16.35 -10.42 5.01
CA ASN A 120 17.62 -11.14 4.94
C ASN A 120 18.50 -10.73 6.15
N PRO A 121 18.50 -11.49 7.26
CA PRO A 121 19.30 -11.16 8.45
C PRO A 121 20.77 -11.64 8.40
N ASN A 122 21.34 -11.89 7.22
CA ASN A 122 22.73 -12.34 7.06
C ASN A 122 23.62 -11.29 6.39
#